data_AF-A0A5D0CPB8-F1
#
_entry.id   AF-A0A5D0CPB8-F1
#
_cell.length_a   1.000
_cell.length_b   1.000
_cell.length_c   1.000
_cell.angle_alpha   90.00
_cell.angle_beta   90.00
_cell.angle_gamma   90.00
#
_symmetry.space_group_name_H-M   'P 1'
#
loop_
_entity.id
_entity.type
_entity.pdbx_description
1 polymer ?
#
loop_
_entity_poly.entity_id
_entity_poly.type
_entity_poly.pdbx_seq_one_letter_code
_entity_poly.pdbx_strand_id
1 'polypeptide(L)'
;MQLKKLNDKTIDQLFEAILTLKNIEECYIFFDDLCTVNEIQSLSQRLEVARMLGKGNTYNQIEAETGASTATISRVKRCLNYGNDGYKMTLDRLGR
;
A
#
# COMPACT_ATOMS: atom_id res chain seq x y z
N MET A 1 0.76 -15.57 -6.61
CA MET A 1 0.71 -14.52 -5.55
C MET A 1 0.97 -15.16 -4.19
N GLN A 2 1.81 -14.57 -3.35
CA GLN A 2 2.14 -15.16 -2.05
C GLN A 2 0.90 -15.32 -1.15
N LEU A 3 -0.03 -14.36 -1.17
CA LEU A 3 -1.28 -14.44 -0.39
C LEU A 3 -2.16 -15.64 -0.77
N LYS A 4 -2.28 -15.97 -2.06
CA LYS A 4 -3.04 -17.16 -2.52
C LYS A 4 -2.45 -18.49 -2.02
N LYS A 5 -1.18 -18.53 -1.62
CA LYS A 5 -0.57 -19.74 -1.05
C LYS A 5 -0.98 -19.99 0.39
N LEU A 6 -1.53 -18.97 1.08
CA LEU A 6 -2.00 -19.11 2.45
C LEU A 6 -3.35 -19.86 2.52
N ASN A 7 -4.12 -19.89 1.41
CA ASN A 7 -5.43 -20.56 1.29
C ASN A 7 -6.31 -20.38 2.54
N ASP A 8 -6.37 -19.15 3.03
CA ASP A 8 -6.92 -18.81 4.32
C ASP A 8 -8.24 -18.05 4.16
N LYS A 9 -9.34 -18.68 4.57
CA LYS A 9 -10.68 -18.10 4.54
C LYS A 9 -10.77 -16.78 5.31
N THR A 10 -9.92 -16.59 6.31
CA THR A 10 -9.91 -15.33 7.10
C THR A 10 -9.36 -14.16 6.29
N ILE A 11 -8.43 -14.41 5.35
CA ILE A 11 -7.91 -13.39 4.44
C ILE A 11 -8.98 -12.99 3.42
N ASP A 12 -9.72 -13.97 2.90
CA ASP A 12 -10.85 -13.69 2.00
C ASP A 12 -11.92 -12.86 2.71
N GLN A 13 -12.27 -13.22 3.95
CA GLN A 13 -13.21 -12.44 4.78
C GLN A 13 -12.74 -11.00 5.01
N LEU A 14 -11.44 -10.78 5.26
CA LEU A 14 -10.88 -9.43 5.39
C LEU A 14 -11.07 -8.61 4.10
N PHE A 15 -10.79 -9.21 2.93
CA PHE A 15 -10.97 -8.51 1.65
C PHE A 15 -12.45 -8.29 1.31
N GLU A 16 -13.33 -9.23 1.63
CA GLU A 16 -14.78 -9.05 1.53
C GLU A 16 -15.26 -7.86 2.38
N ALA A 17 -14.77 -7.73 3.62
CA ALA A 17 -15.06 -6.58 4.48
C ALA A 17 -14.59 -5.26 3.86
N ILE A 18 -13.33 -5.20 3.39
CA ILE A 18 -12.76 -4.02 2.72
C ILE A 18 -13.57 -3.63 1.47
N LEU A 19 -14.09 -4.60 0.71
CA LEU A 19 -14.90 -4.34 -0.48
C LEU A 19 -16.29 -3.74 -0.17
N THR A 20 -16.75 -3.81 1.07
CA THR A 20 -18.04 -3.24 1.48
C THR A 20 -17.99 -1.73 1.77
N LEU A 21 -16.78 -1.18 2.00
CA LEU A 21 -16.54 0.22 2.31
C LEU A 21 -16.87 1.11 1.10
N LYS A 22 -17.64 2.19 1.33
CA LYS A 22 -18.22 3.01 0.26
C LYS A 22 -17.58 4.38 0.09
N ASN A 23 -16.90 4.87 1.11
CA ASN A 23 -16.35 6.23 1.15
C ASN A 23 -15.13 6.30 2.08
N ILE A 24 -14.45 7.46 2.06
CA ILE A 24 -13.21 7.65 2.81
C ILE A 24 -13.43 7.64 4.34
N GLU A 25 -14.57 8.13 4.83
CA GLU A 25 -14.89 8.14 6.26
C GLU A 25 -15.07 6.72 6.80
N GLU A 26 -15.76 5.85 6.04
CA GLU A 26 -15.86 4.42 6.38
C GLU A 26 -14.47 3.74 6.40
N CYS A 27 -13.56 4.12 5.51
CA CYS A 27 -12.18 3.65 5.56
C CYS A 27 -11.47 4.12 6.85
N TYR A 28 -11.61 5.40 7.24
CA TYR A 28 -11.01 5.88 8.48
C TYR A 28 -11.54 5.11 9.69
N ILE A 29 -12.86 4.95 9.82
CA ILE A 29 -13.47 4.20 10.93
C ILE A 29 -12.96 2.75 10.96
N PHE A 30 -13.04 2.04 9.84
CA PHE A 30 -12.66 0.62 9.80
C PHE A 30 -11.17 0.39 10.06
N PHE A 31 -10.30 1.21 9.47
CA PHE A 31 -8.85 1.05 9.67
C PHE A 31 -8.35 1.58 11.02
N ASP A 32 -9.07 2.49 11.69
CA ASP A 32 -8.77 2.90 13.07
C ASP A 32 -9.05 1.77 14.07
N ASP A 33 -10.11 0.97 13.83
CA ASP A 33 -10.40 -0.23 14.62
C ASP A 33 -9.44 -1.40 14.32
N LEU A 34 -9.10 -1.59 13.03
CA LEU A 34 -8.33 -2.76 12.58
C LEU A 34 -6.81 -2.62 12.80
N CYS A 35 -6.28 -1.40 12.72
CA CYS A 35 -4.85 -1.14 12.70
C CYS A 35 -4.44 -0.18 13.79
N THR A 36 -3.21 -0.33 14.26
CA THR A 36 -2.54 0.74 15.02
C THR A 36 -2.17 1.90 14.10
N VAL A 37 -1.98 3.08 14.69
CA VAL A 37 -1.50 4.29 13.99
C VAL A 37 -0.21 4.03 13.19
N ASN A 38 0.72 3.27 13.75
CA ASN A 38 1.99 2.97 13.09
C ASN A 38 1.82 2.04 11.88
N GLU A 39 0.87 1.10 11.94
CA GLU A 39 0.58 0.20 10.83
C GLU A 39 -0.02 0.96 9.66
N ILE A 40 -1.04 1.79 9.90
CA ILE A 40 -1.68 2.58 8.83
C ILE A 40 -0.70 3.60 8.23
N GLN A 41 0.16 4.22 9.05
CA GLN A 41 1.22 5.10 8.58
C GLN A 41 2.22 4.34 7.70
N SER A 42 2.61 3.12 8.10
CA SER A 42 3.51 2.28 7.30
C SER A 42 2.89 1.89 5.95
N LEU A 43 1.59 1.57 5.92
CA LEU A 43 0.89 1.23 4.67
C LEU A 43 0.80 2.45 3.74
N SER A 44 0.41 3.61 4.28
CA SER A 44 0.33 4.89 3.55
C SER A 44 1.69 5.27 2.95
N GLN A 45 2.76 5.21 3.75
CA GLN A 45 4.12 5.51 3.32
C GLN A 45 4.55 4.63 2.15
N ARG A 46 4.22 3.32 2.15
CA ARG A 46 4.57 2.41 1.06
C ARG A 46 3.86 2.77 -0.25
N LEU A 47 2.60 3.18 -0.20
CA LEU A 47 1.86 3.63 -1.38
C LEU A 47 2.46 4.91 -1.95
N GLU A 48 2.84 5.85 -1.09
CA GLU A 48 3.44 7.11 -1.51
C GLU A 48 4.82 6.92 -2.12
N VAL A 49 5.66 6.07 -1.52
CA VAL A 49 6.93 5.62 -2.11
C VAL A 49 6.69 5.03 -3.50
N ALA A 50 5.66 4.18 -3.67
CA ALA A 50 5.36 3.58 -4.97
C ALA A 50 5.00 4.64 -6.02
N ARG A 51 4.18 5.63 -5.65
CA ARG A 51 3.80 6.77 -6.48
C ARG A 51 5.01 7.58 -6.91
N MET A 52 5.89 7.94 -5.99
CA MET A 52 7.10 8.73 -6.28
C MET A 52 8.11 7.95 -7.14
N LEU A 53 8.30 6.66 -6.87
CA LEU A 53 9.12 5.79 -7.72
C LEU A 53 8.57 5.71 -9.15
N GLY A 54 7.25 5.65 -9.31
CA GLY A 54 6.58 5.69 -10.62
C GLY A 54 6.81 7.00 -11.37
N LYS A 55 6.99 8.11 -10.66
CA LYS A 55 7.31 9.44 -11.23
C LYS A 55 8.81 9.69 -11.45
N GLY A 56 9.66 8.70 -11.18
CA GLY A 56 11.11 8.81 -11.40
C GLY A 56 11.86 9.57 -10.32
N ASN A 57 11.27 9.80 -9.14
CA ASN A 57 11.97 10.42 -8.02
C ASN A 57 13.16 9.57 -7.53
N THR A 58 14.21 10.23 -7.05
CA THR A 58 15.39 9.57 -6.49
C THR A 58 15.13 9.09 -5.06
N TYR A 59 15.94 8.16 -4.56
CA TYR A 59 15.78 7.62 -3.20
C TYR A 59 15.89 8.72 -2.13
N ASN A 60 16.81 9.67 -2.29
CA ASN A 60 16.99 10.77 -1.34
C ASN A 60 15.75 11.68 -1.30
N GLN A 61 15.12 11.94 -2.44
CA GLN A 61 13.88 12.73 -2.49
C GLN A 61 12.73 11.99 -1.79
N ILE A 62 12.62 10.69 -2.03
CA ILE A 62 11.58 9.85 -1.43
C ILE A 62 11.77 9.77 0.10
N GLU A 63 13.00 9.54 0.57
CA GLU A 63 13.30 9.49 1.99
C GLU A 63 12.98 10.81 2.69
N ALA A 64 13.34 11.94 2.08
CA ALA A 64 13.04 13.27 2.61
C ALA A 64 11.54 13.57 2.68
N GLU A 65 10.77 13.21 1.66
CA GLU A 65 9.33 13.51 1.57
C GLU A 65 8.49 12.55 2.41
N THR A 66 8.79 11.25 2.36
CA THR A 66 7.93 10.23 2.96
C THR A 66 8.42 9.77 4.32
N GLY A 67 9.67 10.06 4.71
CA GLY A 67 10.32 9.51 5.90
C GLY A 67 10.58 7.99 5.81
N ALA A 68 10.56 7.43 4.60
CA ALA A 68 10.74 5.99 4.41
C ALA A 68 12.22 5.63 4.45
N SER A 69 12.58 4.60 5.21
CA SER A 69 13.94 4.08 5.18
C SER A 69 14.28 3.53 3.79
N THR A 70 15.57 3.60 3.42
CA THR A 70 16.10 3.00 2.18
C THR A 70 15.68 1.52 2.02
N ALA A 71 15.61 0.76 3.13
CA ALA A 71 15.13 -0.62 3.11
C ALA A 71 13.66 -0.74 2.70
N THR A 72 12.79 0.16 3.15
CA THR A 72 11.38 0.23 2.72
C THR A 72 11.28 0.62 1.25
N ILE A 73 12.02 1.64 0.80
CA ILE A 73 12.02 2.07 -0.61
C ILE A 73 12.43 0.91 -1.53
N SER A 74 13.50 0.18 -1.17
CA SER A 74 13.97 -0.99 -1.92
C SER A 74 12.93 -2.10 -2.02
N ARG A 75 12.22 -2.41 -0.92
CA ARG A 75 11.12 -3.41 -0.94
C ARG A 75 9.98 -2.99 -1.87
N VAL A 76 9.59 -1.71 -1.85
CA VAL A 76 8.53 -1.19 -2.72
C VAL A 76 8.97 -1.21 -4.19
N LYS A 77 10.20 -0.77 -4.50
CA LYS A 77 10.78 -0.85 -5.86
C LYS A 77 10.73 -2.28 -6.41
N ARG A 78 11.10 -3.27 -5.59
CA ARG A 78 11.03 -4.68 -5.97
C ARG A 78 9.60 -5.13 -6.30
N CYS A 79 8.60 -4.69 -5.53
CA CYS A 79 7.20 -4.97 -5.80
C CYS A 79 6.69 -4.28 -7.08
N LEU A 80 7.18 -3.08 -7.41
CA LEU A 80 6.86 -2.42 -8.68
C LEU A 80 7.45 -3.15 -9.89
N ASN A 81 8.67 -3.67 -9.78
CA ASN A 81 9.35 -4.32 -10.90
C ASN A 81 8.96 -5.79 -11.10
N TYR A 82 8.64 -6.50 -10.02
CA TYR A 82 8.48 -7.97 -10.01
C TYR A 82 7.24 -8.45 -9.22
N GLY A 83 6.33 -7.53 -8.88
CA GLY A 83 5.11 -7.85 -8.12
C GLY A 83 3.94 -8.24 -9.01
N ASN A 84 2.73 -7.94 -8.53
CA ASN A 84 1.48 -8.28 -9.20
C ASN A 84 0.80 -7.04 -9.83
N ASP A 85 1.57 -5.99 -10.12
CA ASP A 85 1.08 -4.69 -10.64
C ASP A 85 -0.01 -3.99 -9.81
N GLY A 86 -0.22 -4.40 -8.56
CA GLY A 86 -1.27 -3.85 -7.70
C GLY A 86 -1.12 -2.36 -7.42
N TYR A 87 0.11 -1.86 -7.21
CA TYR A 87 0.37 -0.43 -7.06
C TYR A 87 0.02 0.35 -8.32
N LYS A 88 0.47 -0.13 -9.48
CA LYS A 88 0.19 0.50 -10.77
C LYS A 88 -1.32 0.57 -11.00
N MET A 89 -2.01 -0.56 -10.85
CA MET A 89 -3.46 -0.64 -11.02
C MET A 89 -4.23 0.37 -10.15
N THR A 90 -3.89 0.50 -8.86
CA THR A 90 -4.63 1.41 -7.97
C THR A 90 -4.27 2.87 -8.18
N LEU A 91 -2.99 3.19 -8.44
CA LEU A 91 -2.55 4.55 -8.75
C LEU A 91 -3.12 5.04 -10.09
N ASP A 92 -3.14 4.19 -11.13
CA ASP A 92 -3.75 4.50 -12.42
C ASP A 92 -5.25 4.82 -12.25
N ARG A 93 -5.99 4.05 -11.45
CA ARG A 93 -7.41 4.31 -11.13
C ARG A 93 -7.63 5.63 -10.40
N LEU A 94 -6.66 6.07 -9.59
CA LEU A 94 -6.69 7.37 -8.92
C LEU A 94 -6.21 8.51 -9.82
N GLY A 95 -5.66 8.21 -11.01
CA GLY A 95 -5.03 9.19 -11.89
C GLY A 95 -3.74 9.78 -11.33
N ARG A 96 -2.91 8.97 -10.66
CA ARG A 96 -1.73 9.43 -9.89
C ARG A 96 -0.40 8.87 -10.35
#